data_AF-A0AAV2T2L8-F1
#
_entry.id   AF-A0AAV2T2L8-F1
#
_cell.length_a   1.000
_cell.length_b   1.000
_cell.length_c   1.000
_cell.angle_alpha   90.00
_cell.angle_beta   90.00
_cell.angle_gamma   90.00
#
_symmetry.space_group_name_H-M   'P 1'
#
loop_
_entity.id
_entity.type
_entity.pdbx_description
1 polymer ?
#
loop_
_entity_poly.entity_id
_entity_poly.type
_entity_poly.pdbx_seq_one_letter_code
_entity_poly.pdbx_strand_id
1 'polypeptide(L)'
;MRLLVLFALIGLSVAAPVYEVPENLDVCDICKRAVGALLKLVKAGATQDVIDLAISSICAPIPIVSSLCKDALKKVVSYLKKHLAKADANTVCKAIHACKIMRTLILVNW
;
A
#
# COMPACT_ATOMS: atom_id res chain seq x y z
N MET A 1 22.93 -30.84 -9.88
CA MET A 1 21.73 -31.69 -10.00
C MET A 1 21.65 -32.79 -8.93
N ARG A 2 21.79 -32.47 -7.62
CA ARG A 2 21.69 -33.48 -6.54
C ARG A 2 21.19 -32.98 -5.16
N LEU A 3 20.62 -31.78 -5.06
CA LEU A 3 20.06 -31.25 -3.79
C LEU A 3 18.52 -31.10 -3.79
N LEU A 4 17.83 -31.54 -4.85
CA LEU A 4 16.37 -31.40 -5.00
C LEU A 4 15.55 -32.48 -4.25
N VAL A 5 16.16 -33.41 -3.53
CA VAL A 5 15.46 -34.63 -3.04
C VAL A 5 14.92 -34.50 -1.60
N LEU A 6 15.33 -33.47 -0.84
CA LEU A 6 14.88 -33.33 0.55
C LEU A 6 13.51 -32.64 0.72
N PHE A 7 12.96 -32.04 -0.35
CA PHE A 7 11.65 -31.38 -0.33
C PHE A 7 10.45 -32.31 -0.59
N ALA A 8 10.68 -33.60 -0.85
CA ALA A 8 9.64 -34.52 -1.32
C ALA A 8 8.78 -35.20 -0.23
N LEU A 9 9.08 -35.02 1.07
CA LEU A 9 8.36 -35.76 2.14
C LEU A 9 7.29 -34.97 2.88
N ILE A 10 7.17 -33.66 2.68
CA ILE A 10 6.09 -32.85 3.25
C ILE A 10 5.30 -32.24 2.09
N GLY A 11 4.39 -33.04 1.54
CA GLY A 11 3.67 -32.81 0.28
C GLY A 11 2.64 -31.68 0.29
N LEU A 12 3.03 -30.44 0.62
CA LEU A 12 2.36 -29.24 0.12
C LEU A 12 3.31 -28.03 0.22
N SER A 13 3.96 -27.67 -0.89
CA SER A 13 4.49 -26.32 -1.04
C SER A 13 4.02 -25.76 -2.38
N VAL A 14 2.94 -24.98 -2.30
CA VAL A 14 2.60 -24.04 -3.36
C VAL A 14 3.82 -23.13 -3.53
N ALA A 15 4.55 -23.30 -4.63
CA ALA A 15 5.60 -22.36 -5.00
C ALA A 15 4.91 -21.05 -5.39
N ALA A 16 4.64 -20.19 -4.41
CA ALA A 16 4.35 -18.80 -4.69
C ALA A 16 5.58 -18.20 -5.37
N PRO A 17 5.42 -17.42 -6.46
CA PRO A 17 6.55 -16.75 -7.08
C PRO A 17 7.22 -15.83 -6.04
N VAL A 18 8.52 -16.04 -5.79
CA VAL A 18 9.34 -15.14 -4.98
C VAL A 18 9.46 -13.84 -5.76
N TYR A 19 8.69 -12.82 -5.37
CA TYR A 19 8.79 -11.49 -5.95
C TYR A 19 10.00 -10.79 -5.32
N GLU A 20 11.03 -10.52 -6.11
CA GLU A 20 12.15 -9.67 -5.71
C GLU A 20 11.62 -8.25 -5.49
N VAL A 21 11.38 -7.88 -4.22
CA VAL A 21 11.03 -6.52 -3.84
C VAL A 21 12.29 -5.68 -4.01
N PRO A 22 12.31 -4.65 -4.87
CA PRO A 22 13.50 -3.86 -5.09
C PRO A 22 13.97 -3.22 -3.78
N GLU A 23 15.27 -3.20 -3.55
CA GLU A 23 15.91 -2.78 -2.29
C GLU A 23 15.62 -1.32 -1.87
N ASN A 24 14.97 -0.52 -2.74
CA ASN A 24 14.55 0.85 -2.47
C ASN A 24 13.03 1.07 -2.58
N LEU A 25 12.23 0.05 -2.27
CA LEU A 25 10.78 0.18 -2.19
C LEU A 25 10.37 0.85 -0.87
N ASP A 26 10.51 2.18 -0.78
CA ASP A 26 10.00 2.92 0.37
C ASP A 26 8.46 2.93 0.35
N VAL A 27 7.88 2.09 1.22
CA VAL A 27 6.44 1.93 1.44
C VAL A 27 5.76 3.27 1.77
N CYS A 28 6.46 4.17 2.48
CA CYS A 28 5.95 5.49 2.82
C CYS A 28 5.78 6.35 1.56
N ASP A 29 6.76 6.32 0.67
CA ASP A 29 6.76 7.06 -0.58
C ASP A 29 5.69 6.56 -1.56
N ILE A 30 5.53 5.24 -1.66
CA ILE A 30 4.48 4.63 -2.47
C ILE A 30 3.11 5.05 -1.96
N CYS A 31 2.91 4.96 -0.66
CA CYS A 31 1.67 5.43 -0.04
C CYS A 31 1.44 6.90 -0.37
N LYS A 32 2.44 7.78 -0.17
CA LYS A 32 2.29 9.21 -0.41
C LYS A 32 1.93 9.53 -1.85
N ARG A 33 2.54 8.84 -2.81
CA ARG A 33 2.22 8.99 -4.24
C ARG A 33 0.79 8.55 -4.54
N ALA A 34 0.39 7.37 -4.05
CA ALA A 34 -0.96 6.85 -4.23
C ALA A 34 -2.03 7.78 -3.62
N VAL A 35 -1.86 8.16 -2.35
CA VAL A 35 -2.78 9.08 -1.67
C VAL A 35 -2.78 10.46 -2.34
N GLY A 36 -1.61 10.96 -2.76
CA GLY A 36 -1.50 12.22 -3.47
C GLY A 36 -2.26 12.26 -4.80
N ALA A 37 -2.18 11.18 -5.58
CA ALA A 37 -2.95 11.03 -6.81
C ALA A 37 -4.46 11.03 -6.53
N LEU A 38 -4.91 10.24 -5.55
CA LEU A 38 -6.32 10.17 -5.17
C LEU A 38 -6.83 11.49 -4.61
N LEU A 39 -6.03 12.20 -3.81
CA LEU A 39 -6.37 13.52 -3.28
C LEU A 39 -6.59 14.55 -4.38
N LYS A 40 -5.75 14.56 -5.42
CA LYS A 40 -5.94 15.44 -6.58
C LYS A 40 -7.25 15.16 -7.30
N LEU A 41 -7.57 13.89 -7.53
CA LEU A 41 -8.83 13.49 -8.18
C LEU A 41 -10.04 13.89 -7.35
N VAL A 42 -10.02 13.64 -6.03
CA VAL A 42 -11.11 14.03 -5.13
C VAL A 42 -11.27 15.55 -5.09
N LYS A 43 -10.18 16.33 -5.02
CA LYS A 43 -10.23 17.80 -5.06
C LYS A 43 -10.76 18.35 -6.38
N ALA A 44 -10.50 17.66 -7.49
CA ALA A 44 -10.99 18.03 -8.81
C ALA A 44 -12.46 17.65 -9.05
N GLY A 45 -13.13 17.00 -8.09
CA GLY A 45 -14.50 16.52 -8.27
C GLY A 45 -14.62 15.37 -9.27
N ALA A 46 -13.57 14.55 -9.43
CA ALA A 46 -13.59 13.41 -10.33
C ALA A 46 -14.73 12.42 -9.98
N THR A 47 -15.31 11.80 -11.01
CA THR A 47 -16.35 10.78 -10.84
C THR A 47 -15.82 9.53 -10.15
N GLN A 48 -16.72 8.73 -9.60
CA GLN A 48 -16.34 7.48 -8.94
C GLN A 48 -15.61 6.52 -9.90
N ASP A 49 -16.02 6.45 -11.16
CA ASP A 49 -15.38 5.60 -12.19
C ASP A 49 -13.92 6.01 -12.46
N VAL A 50 -13.64 7.32 -12.55
CA VAL A 50 -12.28 7.84 -12.74
C VAL A 50 -11.41 7.49 -11.52
N ILE A 51 -11.98 7.59 -10.32
CA ILE A 51 -11.28 7.23 -9.09
C ILE A 51 -11.01 5.72 -9.04
N ASP A 52 -11.97 4.87 -9.40
CA ASP A 52 -11.81 3.41 -9.41
C ASP A 52 -10.81 2.94 -10.47
N LEU A 53 -10.71 3.64 -11.60
CA LEU A 53 -9.66 3.42 -12.60
C LEU A 53 -8.27 3.75 -12.02
N ALA A 54 -8.14 4.88 -11.32
CA ALA A 54 -6.88 5.26 -10.68
C ALA A 54 -6.46 4.25 -9.59
N ILE A 55 -7.40 3.79 -8.76
CA ILE A 55 -7.17 2.73 -7.78
C ILE A 55 -6.69 1.46 -8.47
N SER A 56 -7.33 1.07 -9.57
CA SER A 56 -6.97 -0.14 -10.33
C SER A 56 -5.55 -0.02 -10.92
N SER A 57 -5.20 1.15 -11.45
CA SER A 57 -3.86 1.42 -11.97
C SER A 57 -2.78 1.39 -10.89
N ILE A 58 -3.07 1.91 -9.69
CA ILE A 58 -2.12 1.90 -8.56
C ILE A 58 -1.90 0.46 -8.05
N CYS A 59 -2.96 -0.36 -8.02
CA CYS A 59 -2.90 -1.72 -7.48
C CYS A 59 -2.54 -2.81 -8.51
N ALA A 60 -2.48 -2.48 -9.80
CA ALA A 60 -2.12 -3.42 -10.87
C ALA A 60 -0.72 -4.07 -10.70
N PRO A 61 0.33 -3.34 -10.28
CA PRO A 61 1.67 -3.92 -10.09
C PRO A 61 1.79 -4.90 -8.92
N ILE A 62 0.74 -5.05 -8.09
CA ILE A 62 0.77 -5.88 -6.88
C ILE A 62 -0.27 -7.01 -7.00
N PRO A 63 -0.06 -8.01 -7.88
CA PRO A 63 -1.09 -8.99 -8.22
C PRO A 63 -1.48 -9.88 -7.04
N ILE A 64 -0.53 -10.23 -6.16
CA ILE A 64 -0.75 -11.15 -5.03
C ILE A 64 -1.73 -10.56 -4.00
N VAL A 65 -1.73 -9.22 -3.84
CA VAL A 65 -2.59 -8.53 -2.87
C VAL A 65 -3.43 -7.41 -3.51
N SER A 66 -3.77 -7.56 -4.79
CA SER A 66 -4.44 -6.52 -5.56
C SER A 66 -5.81 -6.14 -4.97
N SER A 67 -6.58 -7.13 -4.50
CA SER A 67 -7.86 -6.90 -3.83
C SER A 67 -7.70 -6.08 -2.55
N LEU A 68 -6.77 -6.47 -1.68
CA LEU A 68 -6.46 -5.77 -0.43
C LEU A 68 -5.99 -4.33 -0.70
N CYS A 69 -5.16 -4.14 -1.72
CA CYS A 69 -4.74 -2.81 -2.16
C CYS A 69 -5.94 -1.95 -2.57
N LYS A 70 -6.83 -2.49 -3.41
CA LYS A 70 -8.02 -1.77 -3.88
C LYS A 70 -8.92 -1.37 -2.72
N ASP A 71 -9.16 -2.28 -1.77
CA ASP A 71 -9.99 -2.02 -0.60
C ASP A 71 -9.37 -0.98 0.33
N ALA A 72 -8.04 -1.01 0.51
CA ALA A 72 -7.32 0.02 1.26
C ALA A 72 -7.47 1.40 0.61
N LEU A 73 -7.27 1.50 -0.71
CA LEU A 73 -7.39 2.77 -1.43
C LEU A 73 -8.84 3.29 -1.49
N LYS A 74 -9.85 2.41 -1.55
CA LYS A 74 -11.27 2.82 -1.43
C LYS A 74 -11.58 3.43 -0.07
N LYS A 75 -11.02 2.87 1.01
CA LYS A 75 -11.12 3.45 2.37
C LYS A 75 -10.42 4.81 2.44
N VAL A 76 -9.25 4.94 1.82
CA VAL A 76 -8.55 6.23 1.68
C VAL A 76 -9.44 7.24 0.97
N VAL A 77 -9.98 6.94 -0.20
CA VAL A 77 -10.88 7.86 -0.93
C VAL A 77 -12.07 8.28 -0.06
N SER A 78 -12.69 7.35 0.65
CA SER A 78 -13.80 7.65 1.55
C SER A 78 -13.38 8.60 2.68
N TYR A 79 -12.18 8.41 3.23
CA TYR A 79 -11.61 9.32 4.21
C TYR A 79 -11.32 10.70 3.62
N LEU A 80 -10.74 10.77 2.42
CA LEU A 80 -10.43 12.02 1.71
C LEU A 80 -11.70 12.84 1.42
N LYS A 81 -12.77 12.19 0.95
CA LYS A 81 -14.06 12.85 0.70
C LYS A 81 -14.65 13.46 1.99
N LYS A 82 -14.50 12.79 3.13
CA LYS A 82 -15.00 13.27 4.44
C LYS A 82 -14.13 14.36 5.07
N HIS A 83 -12.83 14.37 4.79
CA HIS A 83 -11.86 15.22 5.49
C HIS A 83 -11.04 16.11 4.55
N LEU A 84 -11.59 16.46 3.38
CA LEU A 84 -10.84 17.06 2.27
C LEU A 84 -10.01 18.30 2.65
N ALA A 85 -10.56 19.16 3.52
CA ALA A 85 -9.91 20.38 3.98
C ALA A 85 -8.66 20.12 4.85
N LYS A 86 -8.60 18.96 5.52
CA LYS A 86 -7.51 18.57 6.44
C LYS A 86 -6.64 17.44 5.89
N ALA A 87 -6.99 16.91 4.72
CA ALA A 87 -6.34 15.73 4.19
C ALA A 87 -5.05 16.07 3.45
N ASP A 88 -3.94 15.49 3.90
CA ASP A 88 -2.67 15.44 3.18
C ASP A 88 -2.12 14.00 3.17
N ALA A 89 -1.29 13.71 2.16
CA ALA A 89 -0.79 12.36 1.93
C ALA A 89 0.06 11.82 3.10
N ASN A 90 0.83 12.68 3.78
CA ASN A 90 1.69 12.26 4.88
C ASN A 90 0.87 11.85 6.10
N THR A 91 -0.18 12.60 6.44
CA THR A 91 -1.06 12.27 7.57
C THR A 91 -1.81 10.95 7.34
N VAL A 92 -2.37 10.76 6.14
CA VAL A 92 -3.06 9.50 5.80
C VAL A 92 -2.09 8.32 5.83
N CYS A 93 -0.89 8.47 5.26
CA CYS A 93 0.10 7.39 5.22
C CYS A 93 0.67 7.05 6.59
N LYS A 94 0.74 8.00 7.51
CA LYS A 94 1.06 7.73 8.93
C LYS A 94 -0.09 7.01 9.64
N ALA A 95 -1.33 7.38 9.37
CA ALA A 95 -2.52 6.79 10.00
C ALA A 95 -2.70 5.30 9.65
N ILE A 96 -2.28 4.88 8.45
CA ILE A 96 -2.27 3.47 8.04
C ILE A 96 -0.92 2.77 8.26
N HIS A 97 0.00 3.42 8.99
CA HIS A 97 1.33 2.90 9.32
C HIS A 97 2.26 2.61 8.12
N ALA A 98 1.93 3.11 6.92
CA ALA A 98 2.82 3.03 5.75
C ALA A 98 4.03 3.96 5.90
N CYS A 99 3.87 5.07 6.63
CA CYS A 99 4.96 5.95 7.03
C CYS A 99 5.24 5.82 8.53
N LYS A 100 6.52 5.78 8.91
CA LYS A 100 6.92 5.87 10.32
C LYS A 100 6.38 7.18 10.91
N ILE A 101 5.58 7.06 11.96
CA ILE A 101 5.29 8.19 12.83
C ILE A 101 6.63 8.47 13.51
N MET A 102 7.17 9.68 13.35
CA MET A 102 8.35 10.10 14.10
C MET A 102 7.96 10.17 15.58
N ARG A 103 7.98 9.02 16.27
CA ARG A 103 8.03 8.95 17.71
C ARG A 103 9.42 9.41 18.06
N THR A 104 9.54 10.61 18.61
CA THR A 104 10.70 11.00 19.39
C THR A 104 10.91 9.90 20.43
N LEU A 105 11.89 9.02 20.21
CA LEU A 105 12.42 8.13 21.25
C LEU A 105 13.22 9.03 22.20
N ILE A 106 12.53 9.71 23.10
CA ILE A 106 13.13 10.18 24.34
C ILE A 106 12.37 9.43 25.44
N LEU A 107 13.07 8.45 26.04
CA LEU A 107 12.79 7.71 27.28
C LEU A 107 11.84 6.49 27.20
N VAL A 108 12.37 5.35 26.74
CA VAL A 108 12.23 4.13 27.54
C VAL A 108 13.56 3.94 28.26
N ASN A 109 13.56 4.31 29.53
CA ASN A 109 14.67 4.29 30.46
C ASN A 109 15.08 2.83 30.74
N TRP A 110 16.33 2.49 30.45
CA TRP A 110 17.05 1.39 31.12
C TRP A 110 17.58 1.89 32.46
#